data_AF-A0A2V3IJ32-F1
#
_entry.id   AF-A0A2V3IJ32-F1
#
_cell.length_a   1.000
_cell.length_b   1.000
_cell.length_c   1.000
_cell.angle_alpha   90.00
_cell.angle_beta   90.00
_cell.angle_gamma   90.00
#
_symmetry.space_group_name_H-M   'P 1'
#
loop_
_entity.id
_entity.type
_entity.pdbx_description
1 polymer ?
#
loop_
_entity_poly.entity_id
_entity_poly.type
_entity_poly.pdbx_seq_one_letter_code
_entity_poly.pdbx_strand_id
1 'polypeptide(L)'
;MPQSHDYTAVPQPDEEPRTNSARVSTSDTPTCAIICAVAVSLIWLAFLLVSPRPFYAVLFTFVAILPAYLVALFVLRRFKDHAVSKSFLFSQFILGAVPLSFAVLIVETIIGLVIALTLFSSDMKKIKKLMAASVPSAQTHFNRNDLFQTIHTFNASSTDDKSASDLLAQQVMEMLPLWKLLLMSILTAFVVAALTEELGKWLIARRYKLVNELEPNVDNARSISCKGILSVACMGALGFATAEHALFSMGMSLAPSSGFPLAQLTTLTFRALLAFPIHVGTQCYIAVATAQTFLFREPSRVLSALFLAVVFHGTFDATPFVLSLLYLKLGIPSWTMLLVPPVQVSLAVLLLVLCRGRYKALLEKEQMLSTSDAAV
;
A
#
# COMPACT_ATOMS: atom_id res chain seq x y z
N MET A 1 -16.80 -1.84 -84.65
CA MET A 1 -15.48 -1.76 -84.01
C MET A 1 -15.67 -1.55 -82.52
N PRO A 2 -15.50 -2.58 -81.67
CA PRO A 2 -15.37 -2.41 -80.23
C PRO A 2 -13.88 -2.34 -79.85
N GLN A 3 -13.54 -1.38 -78.98
CA GLN A 3 -12.20 -1.21 -78.44
C GLN A 3 -11.91 -2.29 -77.39
N SER A 4 -10.86 -3.06 -77.62
CA SER A 4 -10.26 -4.01 -76.68
C SER A 4 -9.54 -3.25 -75.57
N HIS A 5 -10.06 -3.35 -74.34
CA HIS A 5 -9.33 -2.91 -73.16
C HIS A 5 -8.28 -3.96 -72.79
N ASP A 6 -7.01 -3.60 -72.98
CA ASP A 6 -5.85 -4.29 -72.41
C ASP A 6 -5.94 -4.26 -70.88
N TYR A 7 -6.05 -5.45 -70.28
CA TYR A 7 -5.82 -5.65 -68.86
C TYR A 7 -4.31 -5.64 -68.61
N THR A 8 -3.78 -4.51 -68.17
CA THR A 8 -2.44 -4.42 -67.58
C THR A 8 -2.42 -5.22 -66.28
N ALA A 9 -1.57 -6.25 -66.26
CA ALA A 9 -1.30 -7.06 -65.08
C ALA A 9 -0.79 -6.16 -63.93
N VAL A 10 -1.50 -6.21 -62.81
CA VAL A 10 -1.08 -5.60 -61.55
C VAL A 10 0.15 -6.36 -61.05
N PRO A 11 1.26 -5.69 -60.69
CA PRO A 11 2.42 -6.36 -60.08
C PRO A 11 1.97 -7.00 -58.76
N GLN A 12 2.25 -8.29 -58.59
CA GLN A 12 2.10 -8.91 -57.28
C GLN A 12 3.02 -8.19 -56.28
N PRO A 13 2.51 -7.76 -55.12
CA PRO A 13 3.37 -7.19 -54.09
C PRO A 13 4.37 -8.26 -53.66
N ASP A 14 5.65 -7.91 -53.79
CA ASP A 14 6.78 -8.73 -53.39
C ASP A 14 6.57 -9.28 -51.98
N GLU A 15 6.75 -10.59 -51.83
CA GLU A 15 6.76 -11.28 -50.56
C GLU A 15 7.73 -10.55 -49.61
N GLU A 16 7.17 -9.97 -48.54
CA GLU A 16 7.96 -9.39 -47.47
C GLU A 16 9.02 -10.41 -47.01
N PRO A 17 10.29 -9.99 -46.88
CA PRO A 17 11.33 -10.88 -46.37
C PRO A 17 10.90 -11.34 -44.99
N ARG A 18 10.65 -12.65 -44.85
CA ARG A 18 10.45 -13.34 -43.58
C ARG A 18 11.67 -13.07 -42.71
N THR A 19 11.61 -11.98 -41.96
CA THR A 19 12.53 -11.70 -40.87
C THR A 19 12.34 -12.85 -39.90
N ASN A 20 13.43 -13.60 -39.69
CA ASN A 20 13.49 -14.65 -38.71
C ASN A 20 13.13 -14.03 -37.35
N SER A 21 11.85 -14.09 -36.98
CA SER A 21 11.39 -13.79 -35.65
C SER A 21 12.11 -14.79 -34.76
N ALA A 22 13.19 -14.34 -34.15
CA ALA A 22 13.91 -15.06 -33.14
C ALA A 22 12.85 -15.52 -32.15
N ARG A 23 12.67 -16.84 -32.09
CA ARG A 23 11.74 -17.55 -31.23
C ARG A 23 12.09 -17.11 -29.81
N VAL A 24 11.43 -16.06 -29.32
CA VAL A 24 11.61 -15.54 -27.97
C VAL A 24 11.23 -16.68 -27.06
N SER A 25 12.26 -17.29 -26.48
CA SER A 25 12.14 -18.40 -25.54
C SER A 25 11.10 -18.03 -24.49
N THR A 26 9.99 -18.75 -24.47
CA THR A 26 8.92 -18.60 -23.49
C THR A 26 9.28 -19.18 -22.12
N SER A 27 10.55 -19.55 -21.88
CA SER A 27 11.01 -20.26 -20.68
C SER A 27 11.19 -19.40 -19.42
N ASP A 28 10.95 -18.08 -19.46
CA ASP A 28 11.32 -17.19 -18.32
C ASP A 28 10.17 -16.87 -17.35
N THR A 29 9.06 -17.60 -17.44
CA THR A 29 7.98 -17.51 -16.44
C THR A 29 8.28 -18.18 -15.07
N PRO A 30 9.09 -19.25 -14.94
CA PRO A 30 9.30 -19.89 -13.64
C PRO A 30 10.18 -19.03 -12.72
N THR A 31 11.19 -18.33 -13.24
CA THR A 31 12.20 -17.66 -12.40
C THR A 31 11.61 -16.53 -11.55
N CYS A 32 10.74 -15.69 -12.11
CA CYS A 32 10.14 -14.58 -11.35
C CYS A 32 9.12 -15.07 -10.31
N ALA A 33 8.36 -16.12 -10.65
CA ALA A 33 7.43 -16.75 -9.72
C ALA A 33 8.17 -17.43 -8.57
N ILE A 34 9.29 -18.12 -8.86
CA ILE A 34 10.17 -18.75 -7.88
C ILE A 34 10.77 -17.69 -6.96
N ILE A 35 11.30 -16.58 -7.50
CA ILE A 35 11.91 -15.54 -6.69
C ILE A 35 10.87 -14.83 -5.80
N CYS A 36 9.68 -14.50 -6.31
CA CYS A 36 8.60 -13.97 -5.48
C CYS A 36 8.18 -14.97 -4.39
N ALA A 37 8.08 -16.26 -4.74
CA ALA A 37 7.79 -17.31 -3.77
C ALA A 37 8.89 -17.41 -2.70
N VAL A 38 10.17 -17.26 -3.07
CA VAL A 38 11.31 -17.24 -2.13
C VAL A 38 11.27 -16.02 -1.22
N ALA A 39 11.04 -14.81 -1.74
CA ALA A 39 10.93 -13.60 -0.92
C ALA A 39 9.77 -13.70 0.09
N VAL A 40 8.62 -14.17 -0.36
CA VAL A 40 7.48 -14.48 0.52
C VAL A 40 7.87 -15.55 1.54
N SER A 41 8.55 -16.62 1.13
CA SER A 41 8.99 -17.70 2.03
C SER A 41 10.05 -17.26 3.07
N LEU A 42 10.88 -16.27 2.77
CA LEU A 42 11.83 -15.70 3.74
C LEU A 42 11.13 -14.82 4.77
N ILE A 43 10.21 -13.98 4.31
CA ILE A 43 9.32 -13.20 5.18
C ILE A 43 8.55 -14.16 6.12
N TRP A 44 8.09 -15.29 5.59
CA TRP A 44 7.45 -16.37 6.34
C TRP A 44 8.33 -17.03 7.39
N LEU A 45 9.56 -17.38 7.03
CA LEU A 45 10.49 -18.03 7.95
C LEU A 45 10.78 -17.09 9.14
N ALA A 46 10.94 -15.80 8.87
CA ALA A 46 11.07 -14.78 9.92
C ALA A 46 9.83 -14.75 10.84
N PHE A 47 8.61 -14.90 10.31
CA PHE A 47 7.39 -14.94 11.12
C PHE A 47 7.23 -16.21 11.95
N LEU A 48 7.58 -17.38 11.39
CA LEU A 48 7.56 -18.66 12.09
C LEU A 48 8.45 -18.63 13.35
N LEU A 49 9.57 -17.92 13.27
CA LEU A 49 10.56 -17.87 14.34
C LEU A 49 10.21 -16.88 15.48
N VAL A 50 9.31 -15.92 15.23
CA VAL A 50 9.02 -14.82 16.18
C VAL A 50 7.66 -14.94 16.87
N SER A 51 6.69 -15.68 16.30
CA SER A 51 5.33 -15.70 16.86
C SER A 51 5.14 -16.76 17.95
N PRO A 52 4.52 -16.42 19.11
CA PRO A 52 4.13 -17.37 20.15
C PRO A 52 2.94 -18.25 19.74
N ARG A 53 2.28 -17.94 18.61
CA ARG A 53 1.19 -18.72 18.01
C ARG A 53 1.47 -18.94 16.51
N PRO A 54 2.55 -19.67 16.18
CA PRO A 54 3.15 -19.64 14.84
C PRO A 54 2.19 -20.14 13.76
N PHE A 55 1.37 -21.15 14.04
CA PHE A 55 0.43 -21.70 13.04
C PHE A 55 -0.59 -20.66 12.55
N TYR A 56 -1.28 -19.99 13.47
CA TYR A 56 -2.31 -19.01 13.13
C TYR A 56 -1.69 -17.75 12.52
N ALA A 57 -0.60 -17.25 13.11
CA ALA A 57 0.12 -16.09 12.56
C ALA A 57 0.54 -16.33 11.11
N VAL A 58 1.09 -17.51 10.82
CA VAL A 58 1.54 -17.89 9.49
C VAL A 58 0.38 -18.10 8.53
N LEU A 59 -0.68 -18.80 8.95
CA LEU A 59 -1.87 -19.00 8.13
C LEU A 59 -2.52 -17.67 7.74
N PHE A 60 -2.68 -16.73 8.68
CA PHE A 60 -3.30 -15.44 8.38
C PHE A 60 -2.41 -14.54 7.54
N THR A 61 -1.11 -14.56 7.81
CA THR A 61 -0.14 -13.87 6.96
C THR A 61 -0.17 -14.47 5.54
N PHE A 62 -0.38 -15.78 5.37
CA PHE A 62 -0.58 -16.38 4.05
C PHE A 62 -1.79 -15.84 3.32
N VAL A 63 -2.94 -15.92 3.98
CA VAL A 63 -4.21 -15.48 3.39
C VAL A 63 -4.15 -13.99 3.06
N ALA A 64 -3.48 -13.20 3.89
CA ALA A 64 -3.29 -11.77 3.66
C ALA A 64 -2.34 -11.47 2.49
N ILE A 65 -1.32 -12.30 2.23
CA ILE A 65 -0.34 -12.06 1.14
C ILE A 65 -0.78 -12.69 -0.18
N LEU A 66 -1.65 -13.70 -0.18
CA LEU A 66 -2.12 -14.37 -1.40
C LEU A 66 -2.64 -13.41 -2.50
N PRO A 67 -3.40 -12.35 -2.19
CA PRO A 67 -3.81 -11.36 -3.20
C PRO A 67 -2.63 -10.65 -3.85
N ALA A 68 -1.52 -10.45 -3.12
CA ALA A 68 -0.33 -9.82 -3.67
C ALA A 68 0.18 -10.58 -4.90
N TYR A 69 0.18 -11.91 -4.83
CA TYR A 69 0.57 -12.77 -5.94
C TYR A 69 -0.37 -12.61 -7.15
N LEU A 70 -1.69 -12.62 -6.91
CA LEU A 70 -2.68 -12.46 -7.99
C LEU A 70 -2.57 -11.08 -8.65
N VAL A 71 -2.34 -10.03 -7.86
CA VAL A 71 -2.14 -8.67 -8.35
C VAL A 71 -0.80 -8.54 -9.08
N ALA A 72 0.27 -9.21 -8.61
CA ALA A 72 1.55 -9.28 -9.33
C ALA A 72 1.36 -9.90 -10.71
N LEU A 73 0.66 -11.04 -10.79
CA LEU A 73 0.34 -11.69 -12.07
C LEU A 73 -0.47 -10.76 -12.98
N PHE A 74 -1.44 -10.04 -12.43
CA PHE A 74 -2.20 -9.05 -13.18
C PHE A 74 -1.31 -7.94 -13.73
N VAL A 75 -0.46 -7.32 -12.90
CA VAL A 75 0.47 -6.25 -13.29
C VAL A 75 1.43 -6.74 -14.38
N LEU A 76 2.06 -7.90 -14.19
CA LEU A 76 2.99 -8.49 -15.14
C LEU A 76 2.35 -8.85 -16.47
N ARG A 77 1.08 -9.27 -16.48
CA ARG A 77 0.35 -9.58 -17.71
C ARG A 77 -0.17 -8.33 -18.40
N ARG A 78 -0.72 -7.38 -17.65
CA ARG A 78 -1.45 -6.24 -18.22
C ARG A 78 -0.54 -5.09 -18.63
N PHE A 79 0.52 -4.84 -17.87
CA PHE A 79 1.45 -3.74 -18.09
C PHE A 79 2.81 -4.22 -18.64
N LYS A 80 2.82 -5.36 -19.34
CA LYS A 80 4.04 -5.89 -19.97
C LYS A 80 4.62 -4.85 -20.93
N ASP A 81 5.89 -4.53 -20.72
CA ASP A 81 6.71 -3.65 -21.56
C ASP A 81 8.04 -4.37 -21.83
N HIS A 82 8.53 -4.30 -23.08
CA HIS A 82 9.79 -4.90 -23.48
C HIS A 82 11.02 -4.13 -22.98
N ALA A 83 10.86 -2.84 -22.66
CA ALA A 83 11.91 -2.00 -22.11
C ALA A 83 12.16 -2.27 -20.61
N VAL A 84 11.20 -2.88 -19.90
CA VAL A 84 11.32 -3.10 -18.46
C VAL A 84 11.53 -4.58 -18.16
N SER A 85 12.72 -4.93 -17.69
CA SER A 85 13.03 -6.31 -17.33
C SER A 85 12.24 -6.78 -16.10
N LYS A 86 11.92 -8.09 -16.05
CA LYS A 86 11.26 -8.70 -14.88
C LYS A 86 12.10 -8.54 -13.60
N SER A 87 13.42 -8.62 -13.72
CA SER A 87 14.35 -8.41 -12.61
C SER A 87 14.23 -7.00 -12.05
N PHE A 88 14.11 -5.99 -12.92
CA PHE A 88 13.90 -4.61 -12.50
C PHE A 88 12.54 -4.42 -11.81
N LEU A 89 11.47 -5.04 -12.32
CA LEU A 89 10.14 -5.03 -11.69
C LEU A 89 10.16 -5.69 -10.30
N PHE A 90 10.87 -6.80 -10.17
CA PHE A 90 11.08 -7.46 -8.89
C PHE A 90 11.88 -6.57 -7.92
N SER A 91 12.91 -5.87 -8.40
CA SER A 91 13.64 -4.88 -7.59
C SER A 91 12.70 -3.78 -7.07
N GLN A 92 11.76 -3.30 -7.88
CA GLN A 92 10.77 -2.31 -7.39
C GLN A 92 9.88 -2.89 -6.30
N PHE A 93 9.43 -4.14 -6.45
CA PHE A 93 8.66 -4.83 -5.42
C PHE A 93 9.44 -4.90 -4.10
N ILE A 94 10.71 -5.32 -4.13
CA ILE A 94 11.53 -5.41 -2.92
C ILE A 94 11.77 -4.04 -2.29
N LEU A 95 12.03 -3.01 -3.11
CA LEU A 95 12.21 -1.64 -2.61
C LEU A 95 10.94 -1.08 -1.99
N GLY A 96 9.78 -1.37 -2.58
CA GLY A 96 8.49 -1.05 -2.00
C GLY A 96 8.26 -1.78 -0.67
N ALA A 97 8.60 -3.07 -0.60
CA ALA A 97 8.35 -3.90 0.57
C ALA A 97 9.25 -3.57 1.77
N VAL A 98 10.53 -3.33 1.55
CA VAL A 98 11.50 -3.24 2.65
C VAL A 98 11.89 -1.78 2.95
N PRO A 99 12.76 -1.13 2.17
CA PRO A 99 13.27 0.19 2.56
C PRO A 99 12.18 1.26 2.58
N LEU A 100 11.18 1.18 1.70
CA LEU A 100 10.07 2.13 1.73
C LEU A 100 9.23 1.95 2.99
N SER A 101 8.80 0.74 3.32
CA SER A 101 8.00 0.46 4.52
C SER A 101 8.72 0.91 5.79
N PHE A 102 10.03 0.65 5.91
CA PHE A 102 10.82 1.11 7.06
C PHE A 102 10.93 2.64 7.12
N ALA A 103 11.24 3.30 6.00
CA ALA A 103 11.36 4.75 5.95
C ALA A 103 10.02 5.42 6.28
N VAL A 104 8.92 4.93 5.70
CA VAL A 104 7.57 5.41 5.96
C VAL A 104 7.21 5.22 7.43
N LEU A 105 7.42 4.03 8.01
CA LEU A 105 7.10 3.77 9.42
C LEU A 105 7.83 4.71 10.38
N ILE A 106 9.10 5.05 10.11
CA ILE A 106 9.85 6.02 10.90
C ILE A 106 9.22 7.41 10.79
N VAL A 107 8.94 7.87 9.57
CA VAL A 107 8.34 9.17 9.31
C VAL A 107 6.96 9.26 9.96
N GLU A 108 6.14 8.21 9.82
CA GLU A 108 4.82 8.12 10.41
C GLU A 108 4.87 8.19 11.93
N THR A 109 5.79 7.46 12.56
CA THR A 109 5.97 7.47 14.01
C THR A 109 6.33 8.87 14.50
N ILE A 110 7.23 9.57 13.80
CA ILE A 110 7.64 10.93 14.16
C ILE A 110 6.47 11.91 14.01
N ILE A 111 5.79 11.93 12.84
CA ILE A 111 4.69 12.86 12.59
C ILE A 111 3.52 12.55 13.54
N GLY A 112 3.17 11.28 13.73
CA GLY A 112 2.12 10.84 14.64
C GLY A 112 2.41 11.26 16.08
N LEU A 113 3.65 11.13 16.55
CA LEU A 113 4.06 11.59 17.88
C LEU A 113 3.92 13.12 18.00
N VAL A 114 4.35 13.88 16.99
CA VAL A 114 4.23 15.35 16.98
C VAL A 114 2.77 15.78 17.05
N ILE A 115 1.88 15.17 16.26
CA ILE A 115 0.44 15.46 16.28
C ILE A 115 -0.14 15.12 17.65
N ALA A 116 0.16 13.93 18.19
CA ALA A 116 -0.33 13.49 19.49
C ALA A 116 0.09 14.44 20.61
N LEU A 117 1.39 14.80 20.67
CA LEU A 117 1.91 15.75 21.65
C LEU A 117 1.27 17.12 21.51
N THR A 118 1.04 17.59 20.29
CA THR A 118 0.42 18.90 20.04
C THR A 118 -1.04 18.90 20.50
N LEU A 119 -1.84 17.93 20.06
CA LEU A 119 -3.28 17.85 20.36
C LEU A 119 -3.56 17.59 21.84
N PHE A 120 -2.77 16.72 22.47
CA PHE A 120 -3.04 16.23 23.83
C PHE A 120 -2.13 16.84 24.91
N SER A 121 -1.25 17.80 24.59
CA SER A 121 -0.32 18.41 25.56
C SER A 121 -0.98 18.88 26.86
N SER A 122 -2.14 19.55 26.77
CA SER A 122 -2.88 20.05 27.93
C SER A 122 -3.61 18.94 28.70
N ASP A 123 -4.12 17.94 27.99
CA ASP A 123 -4.84 16.80 28.59
C ASP A 123 -3.86 15.85 29.29
N MET A 124 -2.69 15.61 28.71
CA MET A 124 -1.61 14.82 29.33
C MET A 124 -1.14 15.41 30.65
N LYS A 125 -1.11 16.75 30.78
CA LYS A 125 -0.82 17.41 32.07
C LYS A 125 -1.91 17.14 33.12
N LYS A 126 -3.18 17.09 32.72
CA LYS A 126 -4.30 16.76 33.62
C LYS A 126 -4.28 15.29 34.03
N ILE A 127 -4.09 14.39 33.06
CA ILE A 127 -3.96 12.95 33.30
C ILE A 127 -2.79 12.69 34.27
N LYS A 128 -1.63 13.31 34.05
CA LYS A 128 -0.48 13.20 34.95
C LYS A 128 -0.79 13.65 36.39
N LYS A 129 -1.55 14.75 36.55
CA LYS A 129 -1.99 15.21 37.88
C LYS A 129 -2.93 14.22 38.56
N LEU A 130 -3.86 13.64 37.82
CA LEU A 130 -4.78 12.63 38.36
C LEU A 130 -4.05 11.34 38.73
N MET A 131 -3.15 10.86 37.87
CA MET A 131 -2.32 9.69 38.18
C MET A 131 -1.45 9.92 39.43
N ALA A 132 -0.95 11.14 39.62
CA ALA A 132 -0.19 11.49 40.82
C ALA A 132 -1.08 11.58 42.09
N ALA A 133 -2.37 11.90 41.93
CA ALA A 133 -3.33 11.97 43.05
C ALA A 133 -3.94 10.59 43.40
N SER A 134 -4.07 9.68 42.43
CA SER A 134 -4.65 8.35 42.59
C SER A 134 -3.68 7.30 43.14
N VAL A 135 -2.41 7.64 43.37
CA VAL A 135 -1.42 6.77 44.03
C VAL A 135 -0.89 7.45 45.30
N PRO A 136 -1.66 7.47 46.41
CA PRO A 136 -1.29 8.22 47.61
C PRO A 136 -0.16 7.58 48.43
N SER A 137 0.13 6.29 48.25
CA SER A 137 1.05 5.51 49.10
C SER A 137 2.49 5.38 48.56
N ALA A 138 2.78 5.93 47.37
CA ALA A 138 4.10 5.86 46.74
C ALA A 138 5.02 7.06 47.05
N GLN A 139 4.57 8.02 47.88
CA GLN A 139 5.35 9.24 48.15
C GLN A 139 6.41 9.10 49.25
N THR A 140 6.50 7.96 49.94
CA THR A 140 7.61 7.68 50.85
C THR A 140 8.65 6.81 50.14
N HIS A 141 9.68 7.45 49.57
CA HIS A 141 10.84 6.86 48.90
C HIS A 141 10.61 6.20 47.53
N PHE A 142 10.18 6.98 46.52
CA PHE A 142 10.37 6.57 45.12
C PHE A 142 11.80 6.88 44.67
N ASN A 143 12.69 5.91 44.82
CA ASN A 143 13.99 5.93 44.14
C ASN A 143 13.74 5.78 42.64
N ARG A 144 14.44 6.55 41.80
CA ARG A 144 14.23 6.56 40.34
C ARG A 144 14.44 5.17 39.70
N ASN A 145 15.17 4.28 40.39
CA ASN A 145 15.39 2.90 40.01
C ASN A 145 14.16 1.98 40.26
N ASP A 146 13.29 2.30 41.21
CA ASP A 146 12.10 1.50 41.52
C ASP A 146 10.95 1.72 40.52
N LEU A 147 10.94 2.81 39.76
CA LEU A 147 9.93 3.04 38.72
C LEU A 147 10.06 2.02 37.58
N PHE A 148 11.30 1.71 37.16
CA PHE A 148 11.55 0.69 36.14
C PHE A 148 11.26 -0.72 36.67
N GLN A 149 11.55 -0.96 37.95
CA GLN A 149 11.29 -2.26 38.58
C GLN A 149 9.78 -2.47 38.83
N THR A 150 9.03 -1.42 39.19
CA THR A 150 7.57 -1.46 39.33
C THR A 150 6.90 -1.74 37.98
N ILE A 151 7.35 -1.13 36.89
CA ILE A 151 6.85 -1.44 35.52
C ILE A 151 7.15 -2.89 35.13
N HIS A 152 8.32 -3.43 35.51
CA HIS A 152 8.65 -4.83 35.26
C HIS A 152 7.87 -5.82 36.14
N THR A 153 7.56 -5.45 37.39
CA THR A 153 6.81 -6.31 38.33
C THR A 153 5.31 -6.27 38.05
N PHE A 154 4.78 -5.16 37.51
CA PHE A 154 3.39 -5.02 37.06
C PHE A 154 3.05 -5.96 35.89
N ASN A 155 4.04 -6.43 35.14
CA ASN A 155 3.86 -7.43 34.08
C ASN A 155 3.87 -8.87 34.60
N ALA A 156 4.17 -9.11 35.89
CA ALA A 156 4.39 -10.45 36.44
C ALA A 156 3.29 -10.94 37.40
N SER A 157 2.40 -10.07 37.91
CA SER A 157 1.26 -10.48 38.75
C SER A 157 0.01 -10.80 37.93
N SER A 158 -0.50 -12.01 38.17
CA SER A 158 -1.62 -12.65 37.51
C SER A 158 -2.97 -12.00 37.82
N THR A 159 -3.81 -11.93 36.77
CA THR A 159 -5.29 -11.83 36.76
C THR A 159 -5.99 -10.60 37.37
N ASP A 160 -5.53 -10.01 38.47
CA ASP A 160 -6.20 -8.85 39.08
C ASP A 160 -5.73 -7.49 38.48
N ASP A 161 -4.48 -7.38 38.03
CA ASP A 161 -3.89 -6.12 37.51
C ASP A 161 -4.35 -5.72 36.10
N LYS A 162 -4.83 -6.67 35.28
CA LYS A 162 -5.45 -6.35 33.98
C LYS A 162 -6.65 -5.41 34.18
N SER A 163 -7.41 -5.61 35.26
CA SER A 163 -8.55 -4.76 35.59
C SER A 163 -8.12 -3.32 35.86
N ALA A 164 -7.00 -3.09 36.56
CA ALA A 164 -6.51 -1.75 36.90
C ALA A 164 -5.96 -1.01 35.67
N SER A 165 -5.21 -1.69 34.80
CA SER A 165 -4.71 -1.11 33.55
C SER A 165 -5.85 -0.79 32.57
N ASP A 166 -6.81 -1.69 32.43
CA ASP A 166 -7.99 -1.49 31.57
C ASP A 166 -8.88 -0.37 32.11
N LEU A 167 -9.08 -0.29 33.43
CA LEU A 167 -9.79 0.80 34.09
C LEU A 167 -9.09 2.14 33.90
N LEU A 168 -7.76 2.19 34.03
CA LEU A 168 -6.98 3.40 33.78
C LEU A 168 -7.06 3.83 32.32
N ALA A 169 -6.94 2.89 31.38
CA ALA A 169 -7.07 3.16 29.95
C ALA A 169 -8.47 3.68 29.62
N GLN A 170 -9.51 3.09 30.22
CA GLN A 170 -10.89 3.55 30.08
C GLN A 170 -11.08 4.96 30.65
N GLN A 171 -10.58 5.23 31.86
CA GLN A 171 -10.64 6.56 32.48
C GLN A 171 -9.90 7.61 31.63
N VAL A 172 -8.69 7.29 31.15
CA VAL A 172 -7.94 8.16 30.24
C VAL A 172 -8.73 8.41 28.97
N MET A 173 -9.30 7.37 28.37
CA MET A 173 -10.13 7.51 27.18
C MET A 173 -11.30 8.44 27.47
N GLU A 174 -12.10 8.19 28.51
CA GLU A 174 -13.24 9.01 28.94
C GLU A 174 -12.89 10.49 29.12
N MET A 175 -11.70 10.79 29.67
CA MET A 175 -11.21 12.16 29.84
C MET A 175 -10.87 12.89 28.55
N LEU A 176 -10.51 12.17 27.48
CA LEU A 176 -10.13 12.78 26.22
C LEU A 176 -11.37 13.25 25.43
N PRO A 177 -11.40 14.52 24.99
CA PRO A 177 -12.54 15.05 24.25
C PRO A 177 -12.65 14.38 22.88
N LEU A 178 -13.87 13.95 22.54
CA LEU A 178 -14.15 13.16 21.32
C LEU A 178 -13.64 13.86 20.04
N TRP A 179 -13.80 15.17 19.92
CA TRP A 179 -13.36 15.90 18.73
C TRP A 179 -11.84 15.83 18.52
N LYS A 180 -11.02 15.78 19.59
CA LYS A 180 -9.57 15.62 19.47
C LYS A 180 -9.20 14.22 19.02
N LEU A 181 -9.91 13.21 19.53
CA LEU A 181 -9.72 11.83 19.11
C LEU A 181 -10.10 11.65 17.63
N LEU A 182 -11.22 12.24 17.20
CA LEU A 182 -11.65 12.24 15.78
C LEU A 182 -10.62 12.96 14.90
N LEU A 183 -10.16 14.15 15.32
CA LEU A 183 -9.14 14.90 14.59
C LEU A 183 -7.83 14.11 14.51
N MET A 184 -7.40 13.47 15.60
CA MET A 184 -6.23 12.60 15.60
C MET A 184 -6.40 11.46 14.61
N SER A 185 -7.52 10.73 14.63
CA SER A 185 -7.78 9.64 13.69
C SER A 185 -7.75 10.10 12.23
N ILE A 186 -8.33 11.27 11.92
CA ILE A 186 -8.33 11.83 10.57
C ILE A 186 -6.91 12.23 10.16
N LEU A 187 -6.16 12.93 11.02
CA LEU A 187 -4.78 13.33 10.72
C LEU A 187 -3.87 12.11 10.58
N THR A 188 -4.03 11.08 11.41
CA THR A 188 -3.30 9.83 11.28
C THR A 188 -3.60 9.15 9.94
N ALA A 189 -4.87 9.07 9.54
CA ALA A 189 -5.23 8.42 8.28
C ALA A 189 -4.75 9.20 7.04
N PHE A 190 -4.99 10.51 6.98
CA PHE A 190 -4.73 11.30 5.77
C PHE A 190 -3.31 11.85 5.69
N VAL A 191 -2.74 12.30 6.80
CA VAL A 191 -1.45 13.00 6.82
C VAL A 191 -0.32 12.06 7.18
N VAL A 192 -0.51 11.22 8.21
CA VAL A 192 0.53 10.29 8.66
C VAL A 192 0.63 9.14 7.69
N ALA A 193 -0.41 8.33 7.53
CA ALA A 193 -0.39 7.17 6.64
C ALA A 193 -0.45 7.59 5.16
N ALA A 194 -1.63 7.96 4.66
CA ALA A 194 -1.86 8.13 3.24
C ALA A 194 -0.89 9.08 2.53
N LEU A 195 -0.63 10.27 3.07
CA LEU A 195 0.28 11.23 2.43
C LEU A 195 1.73 10.72 2.38
N THR A 196 2.27 10.22 3.49
CA THR A 196 3.67 9.78 3.52
C THR A 196 3.88 8.56 2.62
N GLU A 197 2.93 7.64 2.64
CA GLU A 197 2.93 6.45 1.81
C GLU A 197 2.84 6.76 0.32
N GLU A 198 1.86 7.55 -0.10
CA GLU A 198 1.66 7.84 -1.52
C GLU A 198 2.82 8.67 -2.08
N LEU A 199 3.42 9.55 -1.26
CA LEU A 199 4.63 10.28 -1.63
C LEU A 199 5.82 9.33 -1.78
N GLY A 200 6.02 8.42 -0.83
CA GLY A 200 7.12 7.45 -0.88
C GLY A 200 7.01 6.48 -2.05
N LYS A 201 5.81 5.96 -2.32
CA LYS A 201 5.52 5.13 -3.51
C LYS A 201 5.75 5.91 -4.80
N TRP A 202 5.37 7.19 -4.86
CA TRP A 202 5.65 8.05 -6.01
C TRP A 202 7.16 8.24 -6.24
N LEU A 203 7.96 8.41 -5.19
CA LEU A 203 9.42 8.50 -5.29
C LEU A 203 10.03 7.22 -5.89
N ILE A 204 9.53 6.05 -5.51
CA ILE A 204 9.97 4.77 -6.11
C ILE A 204 9.50 4.66 -7.56
N ALA A 205 8.25 5.03 -7.85
CA ALA A 205 7.72 5.00 -9.21
C ALA A 205 8.63 5.76 -10.17
N ARG A 206 9.18 6.92 -9.77
CA ARG A 206 10.12 7.73 -10.56
C ARG A 206 11.40 7.01 -11.00
N ARG A 207 11.74 5.86 -10.42
CA ARG A 207 12.86 5.02 -10.87
C ARG A 207 12.66 4.46 -12.27
N TYR A 208 11.48 4.59 -12.87
CA TYR A 208 11.29 4.34 -14.31
C TYR A 208 12.28 5.13 -15.18
N LYS A 209 12.78 6.29 -14.70
CA LYS A 209 13.80 7.08 -15.40
C LYS A 209 15.13 6.35 -15.52
N LEU A 210 15.48 5.52 -14.54
CA LEU A 210 16.72 4.72 -14.56
C LEU A 210 16.72 3.70 -15.71
N VAL A 211 15.53 3.23 -16.13
CA VAL A 211 15.40 2.34 -17.30
C VAL A 211 15.87 3.06 -18.57
N ASN A 212 15.57 4.36 -18.70
CA ASN A 212 16.02 5.16 -19.84
C ASN A 212 17.50 5.61 -19.72
N GLU A 213 18.04 5.73 -18.51
CA GLU A 213 19.40 6.26 -18.27
C GLU A 213 20.49 5.17 -18.28
N LEU A 214 20.19 3.97 -17.78
CA LEU A 214 21.17 2.88 -17.63
C LEU A 214 21.27 1.94 -18.85
N GLU A 215 20.27 1.97 -19.73
CA GLU A 215 20.30 1.26 -21.01
C GLU A 215 20.19 2.27 -22.17
N PRO A 216 21.18 3.18 -22.35
CA PRO A 216 21.25 3.99 -23.55
C PRO A 216 21.47 3.03 -24.72
N ASN A 217 20.39 2.74 -25.46
CA ASN A 217 20.43 1.74 -26.51
C ASN A 217 21.49 2.09 -27.55
N VAL A 218 22.33 1.08 -27.82
CA VAL A 218 23.29 1.00 -28.92
C VAL A 218 22.60 1.11 -30.29
N ASP A 219 21.27 0.94 -30.35
CA ASP A 219 20.46 1.16 -31.55
C ASP A 219 19.08 1.75 -31.18
N ASN A 220 18.96 3.07 -30.93
CA ASN A 220 17.76 3.94 -31.02
C ASN A 220 16.31 3.44 -30.70
N ALA A 221 16.06 2.26 -30.10
CA ALA A 221 14.78 1.56 -30.32
C ALA A 221 13.95 1.16 -29.09
N ARG A 222 14.33 1.46 -27.84
CA ARG A 222 13.45 1.16 -26.68
C ARG A 222 13.40 2.29 -25.66
N SER A 223 12.58 3.30 -25.95
CA SER A 223 12.06 4.17 -24.91
C SER A 223 11.02 3.41 -24.08
N ILE A 224 11.00 3.64 -22.77
CA ILE A 224 9.96 3.10 -21.89
C ILE A 224 8.56 3.58 -22.35
N SER A 225 7.60 2.67 -22.45
CA SER A 225 6.21 3.00 -22.80
C SER A 225 5.40 3.42 -21.59
N CYS A 226 4.15 3.85 -21.82
CA CYS A 226 3.18 4.08 -20.76
C CYS A 226 3.04 2.85 -19.84
N LYS A 227 2.99 1.65 -20.44
CA LYS A 227 2.87 0.39 -19.69
C LYS A 227 4.08 0.15 -18.79
N GLY A 228 5.29 0.48 -19.25
CA GLY A 228 6.51 0.39 -18.46
C GLY A 228 6.43 1.23 -17.19
N ILE A 229 6.08 2.51 -17.32
CA ILE A 229 5.92 3.43 -16.17
C ILE A 229 4.89 2.89 -15.17
N LEU A 230 3.73 2.44 -15.66
CA LEU A 230 2.69 1.86 -14.82
C LEU A 230 3.14 0.59 -14.12
N SER A 231 3.84 -0.31 -14.81
CA SER A 231 4.33 -1.57 -14.23
C SER A 231 5.32 -1.33 -13.08
N VAL A 232 6.26 -0.39 -13.26
CA VAL A 232 7.25 0.02 -12.24
C VAL A 232 6.54 0.56 -11.01
N ALA A 233 5.61 1.50 -11.19
CA ALA A 233 4.86 2.11 -10.10
C ALA A 233 3.99 1.09 -9.35
N CYS A 234 3.23 0.26 -10.08
CA CYS A 234 2.33 -0.73 -9.49
C CYS A 234 3.10 -1.83 -8.75
N MET A 235 4.27 -2.26 -9.24
CA MET A 235 5.08 -3.25 -8.53
C MET A 235 5.67 -2.71 -7.23
N GLY A 236 6.12 -1.45 -7.22
CA GLY A 236 6.55 -0.79 -5.98
C GLY A 236 5.42 -0.67 -4.96
N ALA A 237 4.24 -0.23 -5.41
CA ALA A 237 3.04 -0.15 -4.58
C ALA A 237 2.62 -1.50 -3.99
N LEU A 238 2.70 -2.54 -4.81
CA LEU A 238 2.37 -3.92 -4.43
C LEU A 238 3.33 -4.46 -3.37
N GLY A 239 4.63 -4.17 -3.52
CA GLY A 239 5.63 -4.50 -2.51
C GLY A 239 5.31 -3.86 -1.17
N PHE A 240 5.01 -2.55 -1.19
CA PHE A 240 4.63 -1.81 0.01
C PHE A 240 3.39 -2.41 0.69
N ALA A 241 2.29 -2.59 -0.06
CA ALA A 241 1.06 -3.18 0.48
C ALA A 241 1.30 -4.58 1.06
N THR A 242 2.15 -5.38 0.42
CA THR A 242 2.50 -6.72 0.93
C THR A 242 3.17 -6.64 2.30
N ALA A 243 4.15 -5.74 2.46
CA ALA A 243 4.88 -5.58 3.71
C ALA A 243 3.99 -5.00 4.82
N GLU A 244 3.22 -3.96 4.51
CA GLU A 244 2.28 -3.35 5.44
C GLU A 244 1.28 -4.38 5.99
N HIS A 245 0.65 -5.18 5.12
CA HIS A 245 -0.27 -6.23 5.57
C HIS A 245 0.40 -7.35 6.36
N ALA A 246 1.62 -7.71 5.99
CA ALA A 246 2.39 -8.69 6.75
C ALA A 246 2.68 -8.19 8.17
N LEU A 247 3.13 -6.93 8.31
CA LEU A 247 3.37 -6.28 9.60
C LEU A 247 2.08 -6.13 10.42
N PHE A 248 0.99 -5.72 9.77
CA PHE A 248 -0.32 -5.58 10.41
C PHE A 248 -0.84 -6.92 10.94
N SER A 249 -0.75 -7.98 10.11
CA SER A 249 -1.13 -9.35 10.51
C SER A 249 -0.24 -9.87 11.64
N MET A 250 1.06 -9.57 11.60
CA MET A 250 2.01 -9.92 12.67
C MET A 250 1.63 -9.24 13.98
N GLY A 251 1.44 -7.91 13.99
CA GLY A 251 1.10 -7.15 15.19
C GLY A 251 -0.15 -7.69 15.89
N MET A 252 -1.16 -8.09 15.11
CA MET A 252 -2.38 -8.71 15.64
C MET A 252 -2.15 -10.13 16.18
N SER A 253 -1.30 -10.93 15.53
CA SER A 253 -0.96 -12.27 16.01
C SER A 253 -0.15 -12.27 17.32
N LEU A 254 0.58 -11.18 17.56
CA LEU A 254 1.38 -10.94 18.77
C LEU A 254 0.58 -10.26 19.88
N ALA A 255 -0.63 -9.77 19.60
CA ALA A 255 -1.45 -9.07 20.58
C ALA A 255 -1.79 -10.00 21.78
N PRO A 256 -1.57 -9.59 23.05
CA PRO A 256 -1.71 -10.45 24.23
C PRO A 256 -3.16 -10.85 24.62
N SER A 257 -4.13 -10.73 23.71
CA SER A 257 -5.54 -10.94 24.06
C SER A 257 -5.82 -12.41 24.43
N SER A 258 -6.60 -12.57 25.51
CA SER A 258 -7.04 -13.83 26.11
C SER A 258 -8.06 -14.61 25.26
N GLY A 259 -8.24 -14.22 24.00
CA GLY A 259 -9.11 -14.88 23.04
C GLY A 259 -8.75 -14.45 21.62
N PHE A 260 -9.08 -15.29 20.66
CA PHE A 260 -8.92 -15.01 19.23
C PHE A 260 -10.27 -14.57 18.66
N PRO A 261 -10.62 -13.27 18.69
CA PRO A 261 -11.93 -12.82 18.20
C PRO A 261 -11.99 -12.99 16.69
N LEU A 262 -12.59 -14.11 16.26
CA LEU A 262 -12.77 -14.49 14.84
C LEU A 262 -13.37 -13.33 14.02
N ALA A 263 -14.29 -12.57 14.59
CA ALA A 263 -14.91 -11.41 13.93
C ALA A 263 -13.91 -10.26 13.62
N GLN A 264 -12.98 -9.97 14.54
CA GLN A 264 -11.94 -8.97 14.28
C GLN A 264 -11.03 -9.47 13.17
N LEU A 265 -10.58 -10.71 13.29
CA LEU A 265 -9.75 -11.35 12.27
C LEU A 265 -10.42 -11.32 10.88
N THR A 266 -11.68 -11.72 10.75
CA THR A 266 -12.39 -11.70 9.46
C THR A 266 -12.45 -10.29 8.88
N THR A 267 -12.74 -9.29 9.71
CA THR A 267 -12.77 -7.88 9.28
C THR A 267 -11.40 -7.41 8.80
N LEU A 268 -10.34 -7.81 9.50
CA LEU A 268 -8.97 -7.44 9.18
C LEU A 268 -8.44 -8.16 7.93
N THR A 269 -8.72 -9.46 7.78
CA THR A 269 -8.42 -10.19 6.55
C THR A 269 -9.14 -9.57 5.38
N PHE A 270 -10.43 -9.24 5.52
CA PHE A 270 -11.19 -8.57 4.45
C PHE A 270 -10.58 -7.21 4.08
N ARG A 271 -10.22 -6.38 5.07
CA ARG A 271 -9.51 -5.12 4.82
C ARG A 271 -8.19 -5.36 4.10
N ALA A 272 -7.40 -6.36 4.51
CA ALA A 272 -6.14 -6.70 3.84
C ALA A 272 -6.36 -7.09 2.38
N LEU A 273 -7.44 -7.83 2.06
CA LEU A 273 -7.80 -8.16 0.68
C LEU A 273 -8.08 -6.89 -0.16
N LEU A 274 -8.78 -5.92 0.41
CA LEU A 274 -9.18 -4.68 -0.29
C LEU A 274 -8.10 -3.61 -0.33
N ALA A 275 -7.10 -3.68 0.52
CA ALA A 275 -6.04 -2.69 0.50
C ALA A 275 -5.16 -2.85 -0.75
N PHE A 276 -4.81 -4.06 -1.20
CA PHE A 276 -4.06 -4.25 -2.46
C PHE A 276 -4.62 -3.46 -3.66
N PRO A 277 -5.92 -3.55 -4.03
CA PRO A 277 -6.46 -2.74 -5.11
C PRO A 277 -6.49 -1.24 -4.79
N ILE A 278 -6.53 -0.82 -3.52
CA ILE A 278 -6.34 0.58 -3.13
C ILE A 278 -4.90 1.02 -3.40
N HIS A 279 -3.88 0.39 -2.81
CA HIS A 279 -2.46 0.77 -3.00
C HIS A 279 -2.04 0.73 -4.47
N VAL A 280 -2.42 -0.32 -5.20
CA VAL A 280 -2.07 -0.44 -6.62
C VAL A 280 -2.92 0.52 -7.47
N GLY A 281 -4.18 0.75 -7.11
CA GLY A 281 -5.06 1.70 -7.79
C GLY A 281 -4.57 3.14 -7.67
N THR A 282 -4.24 3.60 -6.46
CA THR A 282 -3.74 4.95 -6.21
C THR A 282 -2.44 5.19 -6.98
N GLN A 283 -1.54 4.21 -6.97
CA GLN A 283 -0.28 4.30 -7.72
C GLN A 283 -0.46 4.19 -9.23
N CYS A 284 -1.39 3.39 -9.72
CA CYS A 284 -1.78 3.41 -11.13
C CYS A 284 -2.26 4.81 -11.55
N TYR A 285 -3.08 5.45 -10.72
CA TYR A 285 -3.59 6.80 -10.99
C TYR A 285 -2.47 7.86 -11.06
N ILE A 286 -1.53 7.82 -10.11
CA ILE A 286 -0.33 8.68 -10.09
C ILE A 286 0.58 8.39 -11.30
N ALA A 287 0.76 7.11 -11.65
CA ALA A 287 1.59 6.67 -12.76
C ALA A 287 1.04 7.14 -14.10
N VAL A 288 -0.29 7.18 -14.29
CA VAL A 288 -0.90 7.74 -15.50
C VAL A 288 -0.56 9.22 -15.66
N ALA A 289 -0.73 10.03 -14.60
CA ALA A 289 -0.36 11.46 -14.65
C ALA A 289 1.15 11.66 -14.89
N THR A 290 1.96 10.75 -14.35
CA THR A 290 3.41 10.75 -14.54
C THR A 290 3.79 10.41 -15.98
N ALA A 291 3.15 9.41 -16.59
CA ALA A 291 3.34 9.04 -17.99
C ALA A 291 2.90 10.17 -18.94
N GLN A 292 1.76 10.82 -18.65
CA GLN A 292 1.29 12.01 -19.37
C GLN A 292 2.35 13.12 -19.41
N THR A 293 2.93 13.42 -18.25
CA THR A 293 3.95 14.45 -18.11
C THR A 293 5.26 14.05 -18.80
N PHE A 294 5.69 12.80 -18.64
CA PHE A 294 6.99 12.34 -19.10
C PHE A 294 7.05 12.06 -20.60
N LEU A 295 6.08 11.31 -21.13
CA LEU A 295 6.08 10.87 -22.53
C LEU A 295 5.46 11.91 -23.46
N PHE A 296 4.40 12.59 -23.00
CA PHE A 296 3.64 13.52 -23.84
C PHE A 296 3.91 15.00 -23.53
N ARG A 297 4.82 15.29 -22.58
CA ARG A 297 5.19 16.65 -22.15
C ARG A 297 3.99 17.52 -21.76
N GLU A 298 2.92 16.91 -21.27
CA GLU A 298 1.76 17.64 -20.77
C GLU A 298 2.09 18.38 -19.47
N PRO A 299 1.39 19.50 -19.16
CA PRO A 299 1.54 20.17 -17.88
C PRO A 299 1.26 19.19 -16.73
N SER A 300 2.18 19.14 -15.77
CA SER A 300 2.16 18.14 -14.70
C SER A 300 0.90 18.23 -13.86
N ARG A 301 0.11 17.16 -13.88
CA ARG A 301 -1.06 16.96 -12.99
C ARG A 301 -0.75 15.99 -11.85
N VAL A 302 0.54 15.73 -11.59
CA VAL A 302 0.99 14.76 -10.60
C VAL A 302 0.56 15.14 -9.18
N LEU A 303 0.61 16.42 -8.82
CA LEU A 303 0.16 16.88 -7.49
C LEU A 303 -1.34 16.63 -7.28
N SER A 304 -2.17 16.89 -8.30
CA SER A 304 -3.61 16.59 -8.22
C SER A 304 -3.87 15.09 -8.17
N ALA A 305 -3.07 14.28 -8.87
CA ALA A 305 -3.15 12.83 -8.81
C ALA A 305 -2.76 12.29 -7.43
N LEU A 306 -1.71 12.85 -6.83
CA LEU A 306 -1.26 12.55 -5.47
C LEU A 306 -2.32 12.94 -4.44
N PHE A 307 -2.89 14.15 -4.55
CA PHE A 307 -3.97 14.58 -3.67
C PHE A 307 -5.16 13.61 -3.72
N LEU A 308 -5.61 13.22 -4.91
CA LEU A 308 -6.71 12.28 -5.03
C LEU A 308 -6.35 10.89 -4.47
N ALA A 309 -5.13 10.42 -4.73
CA ALA A 309 -4.63 9.17 -4.14
C ALA A 309 -4.67 9.21 -2.60
N VAL A 310 -4.22 10.31 -1.99
CA VAL A 310 -4.29 10.55 -0.54
C VAL A 310 -5.74 10.59 -0.06
N VAL A 311 -6.67 11.16 -0.83
CA VAL A 311 -8.10 11.16 -0.46
C VAL A 311 -8.66 9.73 -0.44
N PHE A 312 -8.43 8.94 -1.49
CA PHE A 312 -8.89 7.54 -1.52
C PHE A 312 -8.26 6.72 -0.40
N HIS A 313 -6.93 6.77 -0.26
CA HIS A 313 -6.22 6.03 0.76
C HIS A 313 -6.61 6.48 2.17
N GLY A 314 -6.53 7.77 2.46
CA GLY A 314 -6.88 8.31 3.78
C GLY A 314 -8.33 8.03 4.16
N THR A 315 -9.27 8.01 3.20
CA THR A 315 -10.66 7.61 3.46
C THR A 315 -10.77 6.12 3.80
N PHE A 316 -10.02 5.26 3.10
CA PHE A 316 -9.96 3.82 3.38
C PHE A 316 -9.50 3.53 4.81
N ASP A 317 -8.54 4.33 5.32
CA ASP A 317 -7.99 4.22 6.68
C ASP A 317 -8.82 4.91 7.74
N ALA A 318 -9.30 6.12 7.46
CA ALA A 318 -10.09 6.89 8.41
C ALA A 318 -11.41 6.19 8.76
N THR A 319 -12.03 5.48 7.80
CA THR A 319 -13.32 4.83 7.99
C THR A 319 -13.34 3.90 9.22
N PRO A 320 -12.46 2.88 9.33
CA PRO A 320 -12.43 2.03 10.52
C PRO A 320 -11.96 2.76 11.78
N PHE A 321 -11.04 3.73 11.70
CA PHE A 321 -10.59 4.47 12.88
C PHE A 321 -11.71 5.29 13.50
N VAL A 322 -12.39 6.09 12.68
CA VAL A 322 -13.51 6.94 13.11
C VAL A 322 -14.65 6.08 13.65
N LEU A 323 -15.03 5.01 12.94
CA LEU A 323 -16.16 4.20 13.37
C LEU A 323 -15.87 3.40 14.64
N SER A 324 -14.65 2.88 14.79
CA SER A 324 -14.22 2.23 16.04
C SER A 324 -14.24 3.21 17.21
N LEU A 325 -13.76 4.44 17.00
CA LEU A 325 -13.78 5.49 18.01
C LEU A 325 -15.22 5.87 18.39
N LEU A 326 -16.11 6.02 17.41
CA LEU A 326 -17.52 6.33 17.60
C LEU A 326 -18.25 5.20 18.35
N TYR A 327 -17.97 3.94 18.02
CA TYR A 327 -18.43 2.77 18.77
C TYR A 327 -17.98 2.85 20.24
N LEU A 328 -16.69 3.07 20.48
CA LEU A 328 -16.11 3.10 21.83
C LEU A 328 -16.59 4.30 22.67
N LYS A 329 -16.80 5.47 22.05
CA LYS A 329 -17.09 6.72 22.77
C LYS A 329 -18.57 7.08 22.87
N LEU A 330 -19.34 6.76 21.84
CA LEU A 330 -20.77 7.10 21.78
C LEU A 330 -21.68 5.89 21.97
N GLY A 331 -21.11 4.68 22.13
CA GLY A 331 -21.90 3.45 22.23
C GLY A 331 -22.75 3.21 20.97
N ILE A 332 -22.29 3.71 19.82
CA ILE A 332 -22.97 3.47 18.55
C ILE A 332 -23.09 1.94 18.37
N PRO A 333 -24.21 1.41 17.87
CA PRO A 333 -24.39 -0.03 17.77
C PRO A 333 -23.27 -0.72 16.99
N SER A 334 -22.79 -1.87 17.48
CA SER A 334 -21.69 -2.63 16.87
C SER A 334 -21.97 -3.04 15.42
N TRP A 335 -23.24 -3.21 15.03
CA TRP A 335 -23.63 -3.53 13.65
C TRP A 335 -23.18 -2.45 12.65
N THR A 336 -22.97 -1.20 13.08
CA THR A 336 -22.46 -0.15 12.20
C THR A 336 -21.09 -0.49 11.63
N MET A 337 -20.26 -1.27 12.34
CA MET A 337 -18.97 -1.77 11.84
C MET A 337 -19.10 -2.63 10.59
N LEU A 338 -20.28 -3.23 10.35
CA LEU A 338 -20.59 -3.97 9.12
C LEU A 338 -20.71 -3.06 7.88
N LEU A 339 -20.74 -1.73 8.06
CA LEU A 339 -20.71 -0.75 6.97
C LEU A 339 -19.30 -0.48 6.44
N VAL A 340 -18.25 -0.80 7.21
CA VAL A 340 -16.86 -0.59 6.75
C VAL A 340 -16.56 -1.39 5.48
N PRO A 341 -16.86 -2.70 5.39
CA PRO A 341 -16.59 -3.49 4.20
C PRO A 341 -17.29 -2.94 2.93
N PRO A 342 -18.62 -2.66 2.92
CA PRO A 342 -19.27 -2.07 1.75
C PRO A 342 -18.70 -0.71 1.32
N VAL A 343 -18.36 0.16 2.27
CA VAL A 343 -17.75 1.47 1.98
C VAL A 343 -16.38 1.28 1.31
N GLN A 344 -15.54 0.40 1.86
CA GLN A 344 -14.21 0.11 1.30
C GLN A 344 -14.29 -0.55 -0.08
N VAL A 345 -15.23 -1.48 -0.31
CA VAL A 345 -15.48 -2.05 -1.64
C VAL A 345 -15.89 -0.95 -2.62
N SER A 346 -16.83 -0.09 -2.24
CA SER A 346 -17.33 0.99 -3.09
C SER A 346 -16.19 1.95 -3.48
N LEU A 347 -15.32 2.27 -2.52
CA LEU A 347 -14.15 3.11 -2.73
C LEU A 347 -13.13 2.47 -3.67
N ALA A 348 -12.83 1.18 -3.48
CA ALA A 348 -11.92 0.43 -4.35
C ALA A 348 -12.48 0.32 -5.78
N VAL A 349 -13.78 0.00 -5.93
CA VAL A 349 -14.44 -0.07 -7.25
C VAL A 349 -14.41 1.28 -7.95
N LEU A 350 -14.75 2.38 -7.24
CA LEU A 350 -14.71 3.72 -7.80
C LEU A 350 -13.30 4.08 -8.29
N LEU A 351 -12.28 3.81 -7.46
CA LEU A 351 -10.87 4.03 -7.83
C LEU A 351 -10.50 3.24 -9.08
N LEU A 352 -10.81 1.94 -9.14
CA LEU A 352 -10.49 1.09 -10.29
C LEU A 352 -11.20 1.55 -11.57
N VAL A 353 -12.46 2.03 -11.48
CA VAL A 353 -13.18 2.62 -12.61
C VAL A 353 -12.48 3.88 -13.11
N LEU A 354 -12.06 4.78 -12.21
CA LEU A 354 -11.32 5.98 -12.56
C LEU A 354 -9.96 5.65 -13.21
N CYS A 355 -9.21 4.69 -12.62
CA CYS A 355 -7.95 4.21 -13.18
C CYS A 355 -8.15 3.61 -14.57
N ARG A 356 -9.18 2.78 -14.78
CA ARG A 356 -9.50 2.19 -16.09
C ARG A 356 -9.77 3.26 -17.14
N GLY A 357 -10.60 4.26 -16.82
CA GLY A 357 -10.93 5.36 -17.74
C GLY A 357 -9.69 6.14 -18.16
N ARG A 358 -8.84 6.51 -17.19
CA ARG A 358 -7.62 7.26 -17.47
C ARG A 358 -6.55 6.44 -18.20
N TYR A 359 -6.39 5.17 -17.83
CA TYR A 359 -5.46 4.27 -18.51
C TYR A 359 -5.87 4.04 -19.96
N LYS A 360 -7.17 3.86 -20.24
CA LYS A 360 -7.66 3.72 -21.62
C LYS A 360 -7.33 4.96 -22.46
N ALA A 361 -7.63 6.16 -21.94
CA ALA A 361 -7.30 7.41 -22.63
C ALA A 361 -5.78 7.58 -22.86
N LEU A 362 -4.96 7.15 -21.90
CA LEU A 362 -3.51 7.15 -22.04
C LEU A 362 -3.03 6.26 -23.19
N LEU A 363 -3.56 5.03 -23.29
CA LEU A 363 -3.20 4.09 -24.35
C LEU A 363 -3.67 4.54 -25.74
N GLU A 364 -4.88 5.11 -25.85
CA GLU A 364 -5.37 5.66 -27.12
C GLU A 364 -4.44 6.76 -27.62
N LYS A 365 -3.96 7.61 -26.70
CA LYS A 365 -3.02 8.67 -27.04
C LYS A 365 -1.64 8.13 -27.47
N GLU A 366 -1.12 7.13 -26.78
CA GLU A 366 0.13 6.45 -27.15
C GLU A 366 0.03 5.85 -28.56
N GLN A 367 -1.11 5.22 -28.88
CA GLN A 367 -1.35 4.64 -30.20
C GLN A 367 -1.41 5.71 -31.30
N MET A 368 -2.08 6.84 -31.07
CA MET A 368 -2.16 7.93 -32.06
C MET A 368 -0.78 8.49 -32.43
N LEU A 369 0.14 8.60 -31.47
CA LEU A 369 1.52 9.02 -31.75
C LEU A 369 2.27 7.99 -32.60
N SER A 370 2.18 6.71 -32.24
CA SER A 370 2.85 5.64 -33.00
C SER A 370 2.38 5.54 -34.45
N THR A 371 1.12 5.89 -34.74
CA THR A 371 0.61 5.92 -36.11
C THR A 371 1.03 7.16 -36.88
N SER A 372 1.22 8.30 -36.20
CA SER A 372 1.67 9.54 -36.84
C SER A 372 3.12 9.45 -37.28
N ASP A 373 3.99 8.84 -36.46
CA ASP A 373 5.41 8.69 -36.76
C ASP A 373 5.65 7.68 -37.90
N ALA A 374 4.73 6.73 -38.10
CA ALA A 374 4.80 5.76 -39.20
C ALA A 374 4.34 6.31 -40.55
N ALA A 375 3.70 7.49 -40.56
CA ALA A 375 3.18 8.13 -41.77
C ALA A 375 4.15 9.19 -42.35
N VAL A 376 5.26 9.44 -41.66
CA VAL A 376 6.37 10.31 -42.07
C VAL A 376 7.52 9.43 -42.54
#